data_AF-A0A419DZC8-F1
#
_entry.id   AF-A0A419DZC8-F1
#
_cell.length_a   1.000
_cell.length_b   1.000
_cell.length_c   1.000
_cell.angle_alpha   90.00
_cell.angle_beta   90.00
_cell.angle_gamma   90.00
#
_symmetry.space_group_name_H-M   'P 1'
#
loop_
_entity.id
_entity.type
_entity.pdbx_description
1 polymer ?
#
loop_
_entity_poly.entity_id
_entity_poly.type
_entity_poly.pdbx_seq_one_letter_code
_entity_poly.pdbx_strand_id
1 'polypeptide(L)'
;MSIAAAARAMLDSGATAEQIVAMVERAEDIKREKTRASNAERQRRFRANNSRNDVTRDSVTVTDVTRDAVTDAEPYIARAGAPVCSNDFSNEKSKLDTPLPSEGHPQAKKPKAPTPLEILSEVVSEKTAADVIAHRKALRKPLTPRAAELLAKSLVASGDAERAAATMIERGWQGYRADWDVPNSRAGPTQQFPGTKKTEFMAFYEQLCEDTKGYGKQAESEVFDGNVHGIPVIRN
;
A
#
# COMPACT_ATOMS: atom_id res chain seq x y z
N MET A 1 8.40 3.41 -26.54
CA MET A 1 7.81 2.49 -27.56
C MET A 1 7.38 1.20 -26.88
N SER A 2 6.18 0.70 -27.19
CA SER A 2 5.74 -0.62 -26.72
C SER A 2 6.54 -1.72 -27.41
N ILE A 3 6.80 -2.84 -26.72
CA ILE A 3 7.47 -4.02 -27.32
C ILE A 3 6.72 -4.47 -28.57
N ALA A 4 5.38 -4.43 -28.55
CA ALA A 4 4.55 -4.77 -29.69
C ALA A 4 4.73 -3.80 -30.89
N ALA A 5 4.96 -2.51 -30.62
CA ALA A 5 5.20 -1.52 -31.68
C ALA A 5 6.57 -1.73 -32.34
N ALA A 6 7.58 -2.07 -31.53
CA ALA A 6 8.91 -2.37 -32.03
C ALA A 6 8.98 -3.72 -32.77
N ALA A 7 8.23 -4.73 -32.32
CA ALA A 7 8.10 -6.01 -33.05
C ALA A 7 7.41 -5.84 -34.40
N ARG A 8 6.37 -5.00 -34.50
CA ARG A 8 5.71 -4.67 -35.77
C ARG A 8 6.65 -3.95 -36.73
N ALA A 9 7.39 -2.95 -36.25
CA ALA A 9 8.39 -2.26 -37.07
C ALA A 9 9.49 -3.22 -37.59
N MET A 10 9.89 -4.20 -36.77
CA MET A 10 10.84 -5.23 -37.21
C MET A 10 10.25 -6.13 -38.29
N LEU A 11 8.98 -6.54 -38.18
CA LEU A 11 8.29 -7.29 -39.25
C LEU A 11 8.21 -6.46 -40.54
N ASP A 12 7.85 -5.18 -40.46
CA ASP A 12 7.74 -4.29 -41.61
C ASP A 12 9.10 -4.07 -42.31
N SER A 13 10.20 -4.15 -41.55
CA SER A 13 11.57 -4.12 -42.09
C SER A 13 12.08 -5.46 -42.63
N GLY A 14 11.27 -6.52 -42.61
CA GLY A 14 11.64 -7.85 -43.07
C GLY A 14 12.54 -8.63 -42.10
N ALA A 15 12.51 -8.30 -40.81
CA ALA A 15 13.24 -9.06 -39.80
C ALA A 15 12.68 -10.48 -39.67
N THR A 16 13.55 -11.44 -39.43
CA THR A 16 13.13 -12.84 -39.26
C THR A 16 12.40 -13.02 -37.91
N ALA A 17 11.54 -14.03 -37.84
CA ALA A 17 10.83 -14.36 -36.59
C ALA A 17 11.80 -14.59 -35.42
N GLU A 18 12.96 -15.21 -35.68
CA GLU A 18 14.02 -15.45 -34.69
C GLU A 18 14.60 -14.14 -34.13
N GLN A 19 14.80 -13.12 -34.99
CA GLN A 19 15.30 -11.83 -34.55
C GLN A 19 14.30 -11.08 -33.66
N ILE A 20 13.01 -11.26 -33.92
CA ILE A 20 11.93 -10.66 -33.13
C ILE A 20 11.84 -11.34 -31.76
N VAL A 21 11.88 -12.68 -31.72
CA VAL A 21 11.89 -13.45 -30.46
C VAL A 21 13.10 -13.06 -29.61
N ALA A 22 14.30 -13.03 -30.21
CA ALA A 22 15.52 -12.63 -29.51
C ALA A 22 15.45 -11.19 -28.96
N MET A 23 14.76 -10.29 -29.66
CA MET A 23 14.56 -8.92 -29.16
C MET A 23 13.63 -8.88 -27.95
N VAL A 24 12.51 -9.63 -27.99
CA VAL A 24 11.55 -9.71 -26.88
C VAL A 24 12.21 -10.30 -25.64
N GLU A 25 12.95 -11.39 -25.78
CA GLU A 25 13.70 -12.02 -24.68
C GLU A 25 14.71 -11.05 -24.05
N ARG A 26 15.52 -10.35 -24.86
CA ARG A 26 16.43 -9.32 -24.36
C ARG A 26 15.69 -8.19 -23.63
N ALA A 27 14.53 -7.77 -24.14
CA ALA A 27 13.75 -6.72 -23.50
C ALA A 27 13.21 -7.16 -22.13
N GLU A 28 12.84 -8.43 -21.97
CA GLU A 28 12.46 -9.00 -20.68
C GLU A 28 13.64 -9.11 -19.72
N ASP A 29 14.80 -9.57 -20.20
CA ASP A 29 16.00 -9.69 -19.37
C ASP A 29 16.48 -8.32 -18.89
N ILE A 30 16.45 -7.31 -19.74
CA ILE A 30 16.75 -5.91 -19.36
C ILE A 30 15.78 -5.44 -18.26
N LYS A 31 14.49 -5.79 -18.34
CA LYS A 31 13.52 -5.44 -17.28
C LYS A 31 13.84 -6.17 -15.99
N ARG A 32 14.07 -7.49 -16.04
CA ARG A 32 14.42 -8.31 -14.87
C ARG A 32 15.69 -7.79 -14.20
N GLU A 33 16.70 -7.44 -14.98
CA GLU A 33 17.97 -6.92 -14.47
C GLU A 33 17.81 -5.53 -13.84
N LYS A 34 17.04 -4.62 -14.45
CA LYS A 34 16.72 -3.31 -13.84
C LYS A 34 16.02 -3.48 -12.50
N THR A 35 15.07 -4.41 -12.39
CA THR A 35 14.40 -4.72 -11.11
C THR A 35 15.36 -5.31 -10.09
N ARG A 36 16.21 -6.26 -10.49
CA ARG A 36 17.25 -6.85 -9.61
C ARG A 36 18.23 -5.81 -9.11
N ALA A 37 18.77 -4.96 -9.99
CA ALA A 37 19.69 -3.88 -9.66
C ALA A 37 19.05 -2.86 -8.69
N SER A 38 17.79 -2.47 -8.93
CA SER A 38 17.07 -1.57 -8.03
C SER A 38 16.86 -2.16 -6.63
N ASN A 39 16.49 -3.43 -6.55
CA ASN A 39 16.31 -4.14 -5.28
C ASN A 39 17.64 -4.31 -4.54
N ALA A 40 18.71 -4.66 -5.25
CA ALA A 40 20.05 -4.77 -4.69
C ALA A 40 20.53 -3.43 -4.12
N GLU A 41 20.28 -2.32 -4.82
CA GLU A 41 20.59 -0.96 -4.34
C GLU A 41 19.77 -0.59 -3.09
N ARG A 42 18.46 -0.89 -3.08
CA ARG A 42 17.64 -0.70 -1.87
C ARG A 42 18.19 -1.47 -0.68
N GLN A 43 18.62 -2.72 -0.89
CA GLN A 43 19.20 -3.55 0.16
C GLN A 43 20.55 -3.03 0.63
N ARG A 44 21.40 -2.52 -0.27
CA ARG A 44 22.67 -1.85 0.09
C ARG A 44 22.43 -0.63 0.98
N ARG A 45 21.49 0.25 0.60
CA ARG A 45 21.14 1.43 1.40
C ARG A 45 20.60 1.08 2.78
N PHE A 46 19.73 0.06 2.83
CA PHE A 46 19.19 -0.42 4.10
C PHE A 46 20.31 -0.91 5.02
N ARG A 47 21.25 -1.73 4.51
CA ARG A 47 22.40 -2.22 5.29
C ARG A 47 23.32 -1.09 5.75
N ALA A 48 23.63 -0.13 4.88
CA ALA A 48 24.49 1.01 5.21
C ALA A 48 23.87 1.94 6.27
N ASN A 49 22.55 2.15 6.24
CA ASN A 49 21.86 2.90 7.28
C ASN A 49 21.79 2.12 8.59
N ASN A 50 21.57 0.81 8.54
CA ASN A 50 21.54 -0.02 9.74
C ASN A 50 22.90 -0.05 10.45
N SER A 51 24.01 -0.20 9.69
CA SER A 51 25.35 -0.20 10.26
C SER A 51 25.74 1.15 10.88
N ARG A 52 25.23 2.27 10.35
CA ARG A 52 25.45 3.60 10.95
C ARG A 52 24.77 3.74 12.30
N ASN A 53 23.57 3.18 12.47
CA ASN A 53 22.84 3.22 13.73
C ASN A 53 23.40 2.26 14.78
N ASP A 54 24.12 1.22 14.37
CA ASP A 54 24.75 0.27 15.28
C ASP A 54 26.01 0.88 15.92
N VAL A 55 26.84 1.57 15.13
CA VAL A 55 28.08 2.21 15.61
C VAL A 55 27.80 3.37 16.59
N THR A 56 26.72 4.12 16.40
CA THR A 56 26.35 5.20 17.34
C THR A 56 25.80 4.69 18.67
N ARG A 57 25.43 3.40 18.76
CA ARG A 57 24.94 2.78 19.99
C ARG A 57 26.08 2.36 20.92
N ASP A 58 27.21 1.95 20.37
CA ASP A 58 28.37 1.47 21.13
C ASP A 58 29.35 2.59 21.53
N SER A 59 29.28 3.77 20.91
CA SER A 59 30.15 4.90 21.25
C SER A 59 29.63 5.80 22.39
N VAL A 60 28.49 5.48 23.00
CA VAL A 60 28.05 6.13 24.23
C VAL A 60 28.69 5.37 25.40
N THR A 61 29.97 5.63 25.63
CA THR A 61 30.60 5.25 26.90
C THR A 61 29.86 6.00 28.00
N VAL A 62 29.06 5.27 28.78
CA VAL A 62 28.47 5.75 30.03
C VAL A 62 29.64 6.13 30.92
N THR A 63 29.94 7.42 31.00
CA THR A 63 30.88 7.92 32.01
C THR A 63 30.20 7.75 33.35
N ASP A 64 30.71 6.82 34.17
CA ASP A 64 30.31 6.69 35.57
C ASP A 64 30.64 8.01 36.28
N VAL A 65 29.63 8.83 36.52
CA VAL A 65 29.76 10.06 37.32
C VAL A 65 29.86 9.63 38.78
N THR A 66 31.09 9.47 39.27
CA THR A 66 31.40 9.34 40.70
C THR A 66 30.80 10.52 41.45
N ARG A 67 29.89 10.20 42.37
CA ARG A 67 29.11 11.13 43.18
C ARG A 67 29.88 11.57 44.42
N ASP A 68 31.09 12.10 44.27
CA ASP A 68 31.89 12.58 45.41
C ASP A 68 32.70 13.82 45.03
N ALA A 69 32.11 15.01 45.24
CA ALA A 69 32.77 16.27 45.59
C ALA A 69 31.74 17.41 45.52
N VAL A 70 30.91 17.53 46.56
CA VAL A 70 30.25 18.79 46.87
C VAL A 70 31.13 19.48 47.90
N THR A 71 31.90 20.49 47.48
CA THR A 71 32.17 21.69 48.27
C THR A 71 32.74 22.80 47.38
N ASP A 72 32.24 24.01 47.66
CA ASP A 72 32.83 25.33 47.41
C ASP A 72 32.58 26.03 46.06
N ALA A 73 31.52 26.86 46.12
CA ALA A 73 31.45 28.26 45.70
C ALA A 73 31.72 28.65 44.23
N GLU A 74 30.69 29.22 43.58
CA GLU A 74 30.69 30.55 42.95
C GLU A 74 29.29 30.79 42.31
N PRO A 75 28.54 31.84 42.67
CA PRO A 75 27.24 32.15 42.07
C PRO A 75 27.38 33.23 40.99
N TYR A 76 27.43 32.88 39.70
CA TYR A 76 27.31 33.93 38.67
C TYR A 76 26.78 33.48 37.30
N ILE A 77 25.74 34.22 36.89
CA ILE A 77 25.10 34.45 35.59
C ILE A 77 24.21 33.39 34.94
N ALA A 78 22.92 33.72 35.01
CA ALA A 78 21.87 33.35 34.09
C ALA A 78 22.22 33.55 32.60
N ARG A 79 22.01 32.52 31.78
CA ARG A 79 21.57 32.71 30.40
C ARG A 79 20.45 31.74 30.05
N ALA A 80 19.33 32.35 29.68
CA ALA A 80 18.11 31.85 29.07
C ALA A 80 18.16 30.48 28.36
N GLY A 81 17.18 29.64 28.69
CA GLY A 81 16.42 28.87 27.69
C GLY A 81 16.84 27.44 27.40
N ALA A 82 16.49 26.48 28.26
CA ALA A 82 15.95 25.16 27.87
C ALA A 82 15.50 24.38 29.12
N PRO A 83 14.24 23.91 29.22
CA PRO A 83 13.86 22.94 30.24
C PRO A 83 14.39 21.56 29.83
N VAL A 84 15.42 21.09 30.51
CA VAL A 84 15.83 19.69 30.48
C VAL A 84 14.80 18.90 31.29
N CYS A 85 13.90 18.21 30.60
CA CYS A 85 13.02 17.23 31.23
C CYS A 85 13.83 15.99 31.62
N SER A 86 14.40 15.98 32.82
CA SER A 86 14.94 14.79 33.46
C SER A 86 13.82 14.04 34.18
N ASN A 87 13.26 13.03 33.50
CA ASN A 87 12.50 11.98 34.18
C ASN A 87 13.32 10.68 34.12
N ASP A 88 14.37 10.62 34.94
CA ASP A 88 14.98 9.36 35.36
C ASP A 88 14.05 8.68 36.37
N PHE A 89 13.15 7.84 35.86
CA PHE A 89 12.46 6.84 36.67
C PHE A 89 12.97 5.46 36.26
N SER A 90 14.16 5.11 36.75
CA SER A 90 14.56 3.71 36.84
C SER A 90 13.96 3.11 38.10
N ASN A 91 12.96 2.27 37.83
CA ASN A 91 12.36 1.30 38.73
C ASN A 91 13.42 0.28 39.18
N GLU A 92 14.08 0.54 40.30
CA GLU A 92 14.89 -0.47 40.99
C GLU A 92 14.04 -1.18 42.05
N LYS A 93 13.74 -2.45 41.78
CA LYS A 93 13.29 -3.41 42.78
C LYS A 93 14.45 -3.71 43.74
N SER A 94 14.59 -2.93 44.80
CA SER A 94 15.32 -3.39 45.99
C SER A 94 14.41 -4.33 46.79
N LYS A 95 14.78 -5.61 46.80
CA LYS A 95 14.36 -6.53 47.86
C LYS A 95 15.25 -6.25 49.06
N LEU A 96 14.70 -5.79 50.17
CA LEU A 96 15.01 -6.28 51.51
C LEU A 96 14.06 -5.65 52.54
N ASP A 97 13.72 -6.48 53.53
CA ASP A 97 13.19 -6.18 54.86
C ASP A 97 11.68 -5.90 55.03
N THR A 98 11.03 -6.92 55.57
CA THR A 98 9.73 -6.86 56.26
C THR A 98 9.95 -6.34 57.68
N PRO A 99 9.09 -5.45 58.20
CA PRO A 99 8.32 -5.85 59.38
C PRO A 99 6.88 -5.30 59.42
N LEU A 100 5.94 -6.21 59.65
CA LEU A 100 4.68 -6.08 60.42
C LEU A 100 3.55 -5.12 59.93
N PRO A 101 2.28 -5.46 60.26
CA PRO A 101 1.10 -4.84 59.67
C PRO A 101 0.79 -3.50 60.34
N SER A 102 0.81 -2.43 59.54
CA SER A 102 0.38 -1.10 59.98
C SER A 102 -1.00 -0.78 59.43
N GLU A 103 -1.93 -0.62 60.35
CA GLU A 103 -3.33 -0.24 60.20
C GLU A 103 -3.54 1.01 59.30
N GLY A 104 -4.51 0.91 58.39
CA GLY A 104 -5.43 1.97 58.00
C GLY A 104 -4.88 3.38 57.71
N HIS A 105 -4.25 3.59 56.55
CA HIS A 105 -4.23 4.93 55.93
C HIS A 105 -5.24 4.97 54.76
N PRO A 106 -6.31 5.78 54.83
CA PRO A 106 -7.22 5.96 53.71
C PRO A 106 -6.47 6.61 52.55
N GLN A 107 -6.15 5.82 51.53
CA GLN A 107 -5.55 6.35 50.31
C GLN A 107 -6.55 7.28 49.64
N ALA A 108 -6.28 8.58 49.72
CA ALA A 108 -6.97 9.60 48.95
C ALA A 108 -6.85 9.22 47.46
N LYS A 109 -7.99 8.86 46.85
CA LYS A 109 -8.08 8.49 45.44
C LYS A 109 -7.62 9.66 44.59
N LYS A 110 -6.46 9.54 43.94
CA LYS A 110 -6.05 10.47 42.87
C LYS A 110 -7.16 10.47 41.80
N PRO A 111 -7.51 11.62 41.18
CA PRO A 111 -8.52 11.66 40.14
C PRO A 111 -8.09 10.72 39.01
N LYS A 112 -8.90 9.71 38.71
CA LYS A 112 -8.66 8.78 37.60
C LYS A 112 -8.69 9.59 36.31
N ALA A 113 -7.64 9.46 35.50
CA ALA A 113 -7.68 9.96 34.13
C ALA A 113 -8.89 9.34 33.41
N PRO A 114 -9.61 10.11 32.58
CA PRO A 114 -10.80 9.62 31.90
C PRO A 114 -10.43 8.39 31.07
N THR A 115 -11.22 7.33 31.23
CA THR A 115 -11.01 6.12 30.46
C THR A 115 -11.45 6.36 29.01
N PRO A 116 -10.79 5.74 28.01
CA PRO A 116 -11.20 5.87 26.63
C PRO A 116 -12.65 5.43 26.35
N LEU A 117 -13.19 4.52 27.19
CA LEU A 117 -14.60 4.11 27.14
C LEU A 117 -15.54 5.25 27.52
N GLU A 118 -15.28 5.93 28.64
CA GLU A 118 -16.10 7.06 29.10
C GLU A 118 -16.16 8.16 28.05
N ILE A 119 -15.04 8.48 27.41
CA ILE A 119 -14.97 9.51 26.35
C ILE A 119 -15.77 9.11 25.11
N LEU A 120 -15.72 7.85 24.70
CA LEU A 120 -16.48 7.39 23.52
C LEU A 120 -17.97 7.23 23.83
N SER A 121 -18.32 6.84 25.06
CA SER A 121 -19.71 6.67 25.49
C SER A 121 -20.53 7.97 25.51
N GLU A 122 -19.88 9.14 25.46
CA GLU A 122 -20.54 10.43 25.31
C GLU A 122 -21.12 10.64 23.89
N VAL A 123 -20.52 9.99 22.89
CA VAL A 123 -20.84 10.20 21.47
C VAL A 123 -21.55 8.99 20.84
N VAL A 124 -21.18 7.78 21.24
CA VAL A 124 -21.74 6.52 20.74
C VAL A 124 -22.23 5.66 21.90
N SER A 125 -23.09 4.69 21.61
CA SER A 125 -23.53 3.71 22.61
C SER A 125 -22.35 2.94 23.20
N GLU A 126 -22.49 2.54 24.47
CA GLU A 126 -21.45 1.83 25.22
C GLU A 126 -20.99 0.54 24.51
N LYS A 127 -21.92 -0.14 23.83
CA LYS A 127 -21.64 -1.33 23.03
C LYS A 127 -20.71 -1.01 21.86
N THR A 128 -21.05 -0.01 21.05
CA THR A 128 -20.22 0.42 19.91
C THR A 128 -18.86 0.92 20.38
N ALA A 129 -18.79 1.64 21.51
CA ALA A 129 -17.52 2.07 22.11
C ALA A 129 -16.63 0.87 22.49
N ALA A 130 -17.20 -0.17 23.10
CA ALA A 130 -16.47 -1.40 23.44
C ALA A 130 -15.95 -2.12 22.19
N ASP A 131 -16.76 -2.21 21.14
CA ASP A 131 -16.39 -2.83 19.87
C ASP A 131 -15.23 -2.09 19.18
N VAL A 132 -15.23 -0.75 19.20
CA VAL A 132 -14.13 0.08 18.69
C VAL A 132 -12.83 -0.18 19.47
N ILE A 133 -12.90 -0.31 20.79
CA ILE A 133 -11.71 -0.60 21.61
C ILE A 133 -11.20 -2.02 21.35
N ALA A 134 -12.10 -2.99 21.24
CA ALA A 134 -11.75 -4.38 20.90
C ALA A 134 -11.07 -4.44 19.52
N HIS A 135 -11.63 -3.74 18.53
CA HIS A 135 -11.06 -3.63 17.19
C HIS A 135 -9.63 -3.05 17.22
N ARG A 136 -9.41 -1.97 17.98
CA ARG A 136 -8.09 -1.35 18.12
C ARG A 136 -7.08 -2.22 18.86
N LYS A 137 -7.53 -3.01 19.82
CA LYS A 137 -6.68 -4.02 20.48
C LYS A 137 -6.29 -5.12 19.49
N ALA A 138 -7.19 -5.56 18.62
CA ALA A 138 -6.90 -6.53 17.55
C ALA A 138 -5.86 -5.98 16.56
N LEU A 139 -5.94 -4.68 16.22
CA LEU A 139 -4.92 -3.98 15.42
C LEU A 139 -3.59 -3.73 16.16
N ARG A 140 -3.46 -4.15 17.43
CA ARG A 140 -2.30 -3.92 18.30
C ARG A 140 -1.97 -2.43 18.49
N LYS A 141 -2.97 -1.57 18.39
CA LYS A 141 -2.86 -0.10 18.54
C LYS A 141 -3.86 0.37 19.60
N PRO A 142 -3.63 0.06 20.90
CA PRO A 142 -4.57 0.39 21.96
C PRO A 142 -4.87 1.89 21.99
N LEU A 143 -6.12 2.22 22.29
CA LEU A 143 -6.61 3.60 22.27
C LEU A 143 -6.13 4.35 23.52
N THR A 144 -5.46 5.49 23.33
CA THR A 144 -5.12 6.42 24.42
C THR A 144 -6.29 7.38 24.67
N PRO A 145 -6.42 8.00 25.86
CA PRO A 145 -7.51 8.94 26.16
C PRO A 145 -7.58 10.09 25.15
N ARG A 146 -6.41 10.69 24.83
CA ARG A 146 -6.33 11.76 23.84
C ARG A 146 -6.75 11.32 22.42
N ALA A 147 -6.43 10.08 22.03
CA ALA A 147 -6.85 9.54 20.75
C ALA A 147 -8.37 9.29 20.72
N ALA A 148 -8.96 8.89 21.85
CA ALA A 148 -10.41 8.75 21.97
C ALA A 148 -11.13 10.09 21.78
N GLU A 149 -10.62 11.18 22.36
CA GLU A 149 -11.18 12.53 22.15
C GLU A 149 -11.14 12.96 20.68
N LEU A 150 -10.02 12.70 19.98
CA LEU A 150 -9.89 13.05 18.56
C LEU A 150 -10.84 12.23 17.69
N LEU A 151 -11.02 10.94 18.03
CA LEU A 151 -11.97 10.07 17.35
C LEU A 151 -13.40 10.52 17.61
N ALA A 152 -13.76 10.82 18.85
CA ALA A 152 -15.08 11.32 19.22
C ALA A 152 -15.44 12.59 18.42
N LYS A 153 -14.50 13.54 18.31
CA LYS A 153 -14.67 14.74 17.48
C LYS A 153 -14.91 14.42 16.00
N SER A 154 -14.21 13.44 15.44
CA SER A 154 -14.37 13.09 14.03
C SER A 154 -15.64 12.29 13.75
N LEU A 155 -16.13 11.51 14.71
CA LEU A 155 -17.42 10.82 14.65
C LEU A 155 -18.58 11.83 14.72
N VAL A 156 -18.51 12.82 15.62
CA VAL A 156 -19.51 13.91 15.67
C VAL A 156 -19.54 14.71 14.37
N ALA A 157 -18.37 14.96 13.77
CA ALA A 157 -18.27 15.68 12.50
C ALA A 157 -18.94 14.93 11.32
N SER A 158 -19.21 13.63 11.46
CA SER A 158 -19.91 12.81 10.47
C SER A 158 -21.43 13.04 10.46
N GLY A 159 -22.00 13.64 11.51
CA GLY A 159 -23.44 13.73 11.73
C GLY A 159 -24.11 12.45 12.24
N ASP A 160 -23.60 11.27 11.85
CA ASP A 160 -24.06 9.96 12.34
C ASP A 160 -22.88 9.15 12.91
N ALA A 161 -22.67 9.27 14.22
CA ALA A 161 -21.52 8.67 14.90
C ALA A 161 -21.58 7.14 14.97
N GLU A 162 -22.78 6.56 15.10
CA GLU A 162 -22.98 5.11 15.16
C GLU A 162 -22.63 4.46 13.82
N ARG A 163 -23.15 5.03 12.73
CA ARG A 163 -22.83 4.54 11.39
C ARG A 163 -21.36 4.69 11.06
N ALA A 164 -20.74 5.82 11.42
CA ALA A 164 -19.31 6.04 11.19
C ALA A 164 -18.43 5.02 11.95
N ALA A 165 -18.78 4.71 13.19
CA ALA A 165 -18.06 3.70 13.98
C ALA A 165 -18.24 2.29 13.39
N ALA A 166 -19.44 1.93 12.93
CA ALA A 166 -19.69 0.67 12.24
C ALA A 166 -18.86 0.54 10.95
N THR A 167 -18.87 1.58 10.10
CA THR A 167 -18.06 1.63 8.88
C THR A 167 -16.56 1.51 9.18
N MET A 168 -16.10 2.16 10.26
CA MET A 168 -14.70 2.08 10.69
C MET A 168 -14.30 0.65 11.05
N ILE A 169 -15.15 -0.08 11.77
CA ILE A 169 -14.91 -1.49 12.16
C ILE A 169 -14.96 -2.39 10.91
N GLU A 170 -15.98 -2.23 10.06
CA GLU A 170 -16.18 -3.04 8.86
C GLU A 170 -14.98 -2.93 7.90
N ARG A 171 -14.46 -1.72 7.70
CA ARG A 171 -13.32 -1.45 6.81
C ARG A 171 -11.95 -1.66 7.46
N GLY A 172 -11.92 -1.98 8.76
CA GLY A 172 -10.68 -2.17 9.51
C GLY A 172 -9.85 -0.90 9.67
N TRP A 173 -10.50 0.25 9.76
CA TRP A 173 -9.84 1.55 9.84
C TRP A 173 -9.45 1.90 11.27
N GLN A 174 -8.27 2.51 11.42
CA GLN A 174 -7.78 2.96 12.72
C GLN A 174 -8.50 4.24 13.20
N GLY A 175 -8.95 5.08 12.30
CA GLY A 175 -9.63 6.33 12.61
C GLY A 175 -10.69 6.61 11.56
N TYR A 176 -11.41 7.69 11.75
CA TYR A 176 -12.51 8.07 10.87
C TYR A 176 -12.43 9.57 10.56
N ARG A 177 -12.79 9.95 9.33
CA ARG A 177 -13.05 11.33 8.94
C ARG A 177 -14.25 11.36 7.99
N ALA A 178 -15.12 12.35 8.15
CA ALA A 178 -16.35 12.46 7.36
C ALA A 178 -16.11 12.57 5.84
N ASP A 179 -14.95 13.06 5.41
CA ASP A 179 -14.58 13.15 3.99
C ASP A 179 -14.33 11.77 3.33
N TRP A 180 -14.18 10.70 4.11
CA TRP A 180 -13.86 9.36 3.60
C TRP A 180 -15.07 8.56 3.15
N ASP A 181 -16.25 8.86 3.68
CA ASP A 181 -17.51 8.19 3.31
C ASP A 181 -18.18 8.82 2.09
N VAL A 182 -17.59 9.87 1.52
CA VAL A 182 -18.02 10.40 0.23
C VAL A 182 -17.77 9.31 -0.81
N PRO A 183 -18.79 8.87 -1.58
CA PRO A 183 -18.60 7.91 -2.67
C PRO A 183 -17.54 8.50 -3.59
N ASN A 184 -16.39 7.83 -3.60
CA ASN A 184 -15.21 8.34 -4.27
C ASN A 184 -15.45 8.28 -5.77
N SER A 185 -15.94 9.37 -6.35
CA SER A 185 -15.91 9.59 -7.80
C SER A 185 -14.47 9.67 -8.34
N ARG A 186 -13.44 9.45 -7.51
CA ARG A 186 -12.06 9.12 -7.92
C ARG A 186 -11.83 7.64 -8.20
N ALA A 187 -12.87 6.81 -8.29
CA ALA A 187 -12.96 6.02 -9.50
C ALA A 187 -13.07 7.03 -10.65
N GLY A 188 -11.92 7.66 -11.00
CA GLY A 188 -11.83 8.53 -12.16
C GLY A 188 -12.52 7.80 -13.30
N PRO A 189 -13.26 8.52 -14.16
CA PRO A 189 -14.18 7.90 -15.12
C PRO A 189 -13.47 6.65 -15.60
N THR A 190 -14.06 5.47 -15.35
CA THR A 190 -13.56 4.25 -15.95
C THR A 190 -13.22 4.69 -17.34
N GLN A 191 -11.93 4.63 -17.73
CA GLN A 191 -11.61 4.84 -19.12
C GLN A 191 -12.38 3.71 -19.77
N GLN A 192 -13.62 4.02 -20.16
CA GLN A 192 -14.27 3.48 -21.31
C GLN A 192 -13.24 3.81 -22.36
N PHE A 193 -12.29 2.88 -22.52
CA PHE A 193 -11.52 2.80 -23.73
C PHE A 193 -12.59 2.96 -24.80
N PRO A 194 -12.53 4.03 -25.64
CA PRO A 194 -13.53 4.26 -26.66
C PRO A 194 -13.70 2.92 -27.36
N GLY A 195 -14.94 2.45 -27.35
CA GLY A 195 -15.29 1.06 -27.48
C GLY A 195 -14.32 0.34 -28.41
N THR A 196 -13.73 -0.74 -27.90
CA THR A 196 -13.18 -1.75 -28.79
C THR A 196 -14.13 -1.87 -29.95
N LYS A 197 -13.62 -1.66 -31.17
CA LYS A 197 -14.32 -1.89 -32.45
C LYS A 197 -14.67 -3.37 -32.62
N LYS A 198 -15.01 -4.06 -31.53
CA LYS A 198 -15.52 -5.41 -31.49
C LYS A 198 -16.89 -5.45 -32.16
N THR A 199 -17.67 -4.37 -32.11
CA THR A 199 -18.96 -4.32 -32.79
C THR A 199 -18.80 -4.20 -34.31
N GLU A 200 -17.88 -3.38 -34.81
CA GLU A 200 -17.62 -3.27 -36.26
C GLU A 200 -16.83 -4.47 -36.80
N PHE A 201 -15.87 -4.99 -36.04
CA PHE A 201 -15.07 -6.16 -36.45
C PHE A 201 -15.87 -7.46 -36.35
N MET A 202 -16.76 -7.63 -35.37
CA MET A 202 -17.67 -8.79 -35.33
C MET A 202 -18.80 -8.65 -36.36
N ALA A 203 -19.31 -7.45 -36.64
CA ALA A 203 -20.27 -7.25 -37.74
C ALA A 203 -19.63 -7.54 -39.11
N PHE A 204 -18.34 -7.20 -39.29
CA PHE A 204 -17.58 -7.56 -40.50
C PHE A 204 -17.31 -9.08 -40.60
N TYR A 205 -17.06 -9.76 -39.47
CA TYR A 205 -16.92 -11.22 -39.45
C TYR A 205 -18.24 -11.96 -39.61
N GLU A 206 -19.36 -11.39 -39.17
CA GLU A 206 -20.71 -11.93 -39.36
C GLU A 206 -21.14 -11.79 -40.83
N GLN A 207 -20.82 -10.65 -41.49
CA GLN A 207 -21.01 -10.45 -42.93
C GLN A 207 -20.21 -11.44 -43.79
N LEU A 208 -18.95 -11.73 -43.43
CA LEU A 208 -18.11 -12.69 -44.18
C LEU A 208 -18.51 -14.17 -43.93
N CYS A 209 -19.15 -14.47 -42.80
CA CYS A 209 -19.68 -15.81 -42.52
C CYS A 209 -21.02 -16.09 -43.22
N GLU A 210 -21.74 -15.07 -43.69
CA GLU A 210 -22.96 -15.25 -44.47
C GLU A 210 -22.68 -15.46 -45.98
N ASP A 211 -21.65 -14.81 -46.54
CA ASP A 211 -21.30 -14.94 -47.97
C ASP A 211 -20.72 -16.33 -48.35
N THR A 212 -20.21 -17.09 -47.38
CA THR A 212 -19.64 -18.43 -47.64
C THR A 212 -20.66 -19.57 -47.56
N LYS A 213 -21.93 -19.30 -47.22
CA LYS A 213 -23.00 -20.32 -47.23
C LYS A 213 -23.62 -20.56 -48.62
N GLY A 214 -23.19 -19.82 -49.65
CA GLY A 214 -23.74 -19.91 -51.02
C GLY A 214 -22.92 -20.71 -52.05
N TYR A 215 -21.61 -20.92 -51.85
CA TYR A 215 -20.74 -21.53 -52.85
C TYR A 215 -20.42 -23.00 -52.51
N GLY A 216 -21.46 -23.83 -52.55
CA GLY A 216 -21.33 -25.25 -52.26
C GLY A 216 -22.36 -26.14 -52.94
N LYS A 217 -22.95 -25.72 -54.06
CA LYS A 217 -23.80 -26.57 -54.90
C LYS A 217 -23.89 -26.03 -56.33
N GLN A 218 -22.89 -26.30 -57.18
CA GLN A 218 -23.08 -26.59 -58.62
C GLN A 218 -21.85 -27.38 -59.09
N ALA A 219 -21.82 -28.67 -58.73
CA ALA A 219 -21.24 -29.63 -59.64
C ALA A 219 -22.18 -29.75 -60.85
N GLU A 220 -21.61 -30.02 -62.01
CA GLU A 220 -22.26 -30.56 -63.21
C GLU A 220 -23.05 -29.57 -64.08
N SER A 221 -22.34 -28.88 -64.96
CA SER A 221 -22.52 -29.02 -66.42
C SER A 221 -21.75 -27.92 -67.14
N GLU A 222 -20.53 -28.18 -67.59
CA GLU A 222 -20.07 -27.55 -68.82
C GLU A 222 -19.05 -28.44 -69.50
N VAL A 223 -19.51 -28.93 -70.64
CA VAL A 223 -18.80 -29.73 -71.63
C VAL A 223 -17.52 -29.00 -72.01
N PHE A 224 -16.39 -29.50 -71.53
CA PHE A 224 -15.07 -29.10 -72.01
C PHE A 224 -14.83 -29.83 -73.33
N ASP A 225 -15.35 -29.27 -74.42
CA ASP A 225 -14.98 -29.68 -75.77
C ASP A 225 -13.49 -29.38 -75.98
N GLY A 226 -12.69 -30.45 -75.96
CA GLY A 226 -11.28 -30.41 -76.26
C GLY A 226 -11.04 -30.00 -77.71
N ASN A 227 -10.66 -28.75 -77.93
CA ASN A 227 -10.02 -28.31 -79.17
C ASN A 227 -8.60 -27.79 -78.87
N VAL A 228 -7.68 -28.73 -78.66
CA VAL A 228 -6.24 -28.48 -78.54
C VAL A 228 -5.60 -28.73 -79.90
N HIS A 229 -5.64 -27.77 -80.83
CA HIS A 229 -4.76 -27.79 -82.01
C HIS A 229 -4.32 -26.36 -82.35
N GLY A 230 -3.09 -26.03 -81.97
CA GLY A 230 -2.47 -24.74 -82.25
C GLY A 230 -0.99 -24.68 -81.90
N ILE A 231 -0.24 -25.76 -82.16
CA ILE A 231 1.24 -25.74 -82.14
C ILE A 231 1.69 -25.26 -83.53
N PRO A 232 2.36 -24.09 -83.66
CA PRO A 232 2.95 -23.69 -84.93
C PRO A 232 4.20 -24.53 -85.23
N VAL A 233 4.12 -25.34 -86.28
CA VAL A 233 5.26 -26.08 -86.86
C VAL A 233 6.14 -25.12 -87.66
N ILE A 234 7.41 -25.01 -87.26
CA ILE A 234 8.50 -24.37 -87.99
C ILE A 234 8.78 -25.20 -89.25
N ARG A 235 8.74 -24.60 -90.44
CA ARG A 235 9.23 -25.21 -91.68
C ARG A 235 10.66 -24.77 -91.95
N ASN A 236 11.50 -25.75 -92.31
CA ASN A 236 12.80 -25.58 -92.97
C ASN A 236 12.64 -24.95 -94.35
#